data_AF-A0A927CSP9-F1
#
_entry.id   AF-A0A927CSP9-F1
#
_cell.length_a   1.000
_cell.length_b   1.000
_cell.length_c   1.000
_cell.angle_alpha   90.00
_cell.angle_beta   90.00
_cell.angle_gamma   90.00
#
_symmetry.space_group_name_H-M   'P 1'
#
loop_
_entity.id
_entity.type
_entity.pdbx_description
1 polymer ?
#
loop_
_entity_poly.entity_id
_entity_poly.type
_entity_poly.pdbx_seq_one_letter_code
_entity_poly.pdbx_strand_id
1 'polypeptide(L)' 'MNGTERSAIRAGLQVDIVLKQDQRTGKLIRGVVKDILTNSPNHPHGIKVRLTDGQVGRVKQIIAGE' A
#
# COMPACT_ATOMS: atom_id res chain seq x y z
N MET A 1 2.93 10.91 -2.81
CA MET A 1 3.44 10.74 -1.42
C MET A 1 4.01 9.33 -1.24
N ASN A 2 5.01 9.14 -0.38
CA ASN A 2 5.69 7.85 -0.18
C ASN A 2 4.88 6.89 0.70
N GLY A 3 4.82 5.61 0.33
CA GLY A 3 4.09 4.57 1.05
C GLY A 3 4.83 3.94 2.24
N THR A 4 5.88 4.58 2.76
CA THR A 4 6.78 4.04 3.79
C THR A 4 6.36 4.38 5.21
N GLU A 5 5.59 5.45 5.37
CA GLU A 5 5.12 5.96 6.65
C GLU A 5 3.68 5.50 6.89
N ARG A 6 3.43 4.88 8.04
CA ARG A 6 2.09 4.42 8.44
C ARG A 6 1.12 5.59 8.56
N SER A 7 1.59 6.74 9.09
CA SER A 7 0.78 7.95 9.27
C SER A 7 0.25 8.54 7.96
N ALA A 8 0.94 8.27 6.84
CA ALA A 8 0.52 8.73 5.52
C ALA A 8 -0.60 7.85 4.91
N ILE A 9 -0.94 6.73 5.54
CA ILE A 9 -1.86 5.73 4.99
C ILE A 9 -3.04 5.55 5.95
N ARG A 10 -4.25 5.63 5.40
CA ARG A 10 -5.51 5.39 6.10
C ARG A 10 -6.40 4.48 5.26
N ALA A 11 -7.33 3.80 5.92
CA ALA A 11 -8.40 3.10 5.21
C ALA A 11 -9.21 4.09 4.35
N GLY A 12 -9.66 3.64 3.19
CA GLY A 12 -10.34 4.47 2.17
C GLY A 12 -9.39 5.22 1.24
N LEU A 13 -8.07 5.15 1.45
CA LEU A 13 -7.10 5.88 0.63
C LEU A 13 -6.73 5.09 -0.64
N GLN A 14 -6.64 5.77 -1.78
CA GLN A 14 -6.26 5.15 -3.04
C GLN A 14 -4.73 5.05 -3.13
N VAL A 15 -4.23 3.83 -3.33
CA VAL A 15 -2.81 3.51 -3.29
C VAL A 15 -2.44 2.56 -4.43
N ASP A 16 -1.20 2.65 -4.87
CA ASP A 16 -0.58 1.66 -5.74
C ASP A 16 0.28 0.73 -4.88
N ILE A 17 -0.02 -0.56 -4.91
CA ILE A 17 0.67 -1.60 -4.15
C ILE A 17 1.37 -2.60 -5.06
N VAL A 18 2.44 -3.20 -4.56
CA VAL A 18 3.07 -4.37 -5.18
C VAL A 18 2.64 -5.63 -4.45
N LEU A 19 2.11 -6.60 -5.19
CA LEU A 19 1.79 -7.93 -4.66
C LEU A 19 3.07 -8.77 -4.53
N LYS A 20 3.04 -9.81 -3.68
CA LYS A 20 4.18 -10.73 -3.53
C LYS A 20 4.60 -11.35 -4.86
N GLN A 21 3.63 -11.78 -5.67
CA GLN A 21 3.87 -12.36 -7.00
C GLN A 21 4.52 -11.38 -7.98
N ASP A 22 4.24 -10.09 -7.82
CA ASP A 22 4.71 -9.01 -8.70
C ASP A 22 6.00 -8.34 -8.18
N GLN A 23 6.60 -8.80 -7.08
CA GLN A 23 7.82 -8.20 -6.53
C GLN A 23 9.01 -8.29 -7.50
N ARG A 24 9.05 -9.34 -8.34
CA ARG A 24 10.11 -9.52 -9.35
C ARG A 24 9.87 -8.67 -10.60
N THR A 25 8.61 -8.46 -10.98
CA THR A 25 8.23 -7.69 -12.18
C THR A 25 8.10 -6.19 -11.88
N GLY A 26 7.93 -5.82 -10.62
CA GLY A 26 7.66 -4.44 -10.20
C GLY A 26 6.25 -3.97 -10.57
N LYS A 27 5.35 -4.87 -10.99
CA LYS A 27 4.00 -4.48 -11.40
C LYS A 27 3.24 -3.92 -10.19
N LEU A 28 2.71 -2.72 -10.37
CA LEU A 28 1.87 -2.05 -9.39
C LEU A 28 0.41 -2.26 -9.74
N ILE A 29 -0.39 -2.48 -8.71
CA ILE A 29 -1.84 -2.51 -8.82
C ILE A 29 -2.43 -1.36 -8.03
N ARG A 30 -3.45 -0.73 -8.60
CA ARG A 30 -4.19 0.34 -7.95
C ARG A 30 -5.36 -0.22 -7.17
N GLY A 31 -5.56 0.27 -5.96
CA GLY A 31 -6.75 -0.06 -5.19
C GLY A 31 -6.96 0.86 -4.00
N VAL A 32 -8.03 0.59 -3.26
CA VAL A 32 -8.39 1.34 -2.06
C VAL A 32 -7.99 0.53 -0.82
N VAL A 33 -7.31 1.16 0.13
CA VAL A 33 -6.93 0.51 1.40
C VAL A 33 -8.17 0.15 2.21
N LYS A 34 -8.27 -1.12 2.60
CA LYS A 34 -9.25 -1.61 3.59
C LYS A 34 -8.63 -1.68 4.98
N ASP A 35 -7.56 -2.47 5.12
CA ASP A 35 -6.88 -2.70 6.39
C ASP A 35 -5.38 -2.38 6.28
N ILE A 36 -4.80 -1.84 7.36
CA ILE A 36 -3.36 -1.65 7.49
C ILE A 36 -2.80 -2.81 8.31
N LEU A 37 -1.88 -3.59 7.72
CA LEU A 37 -1.33 -4.81 8.33
C LEU A 37 0.07 -4.60 8.93
N THR A 38 0.62 -3.40 8.84
CA THR A 38 1.92 -3.05 9.46
C THR A 38 1.68 -2.23 10.71
N ASN A 39 2.25 -2.70 11.83
CA ASN A 39 2.17 -1.99 13.11
C ASN A 39 3.28 -0.94 13.25
N SER A 40 4.47 -1.20 12.70
CA SER A 40 5.58 -0.25 12.75
C SER A 40 5.23 1.07 12.05
N PRO A 41 5.64 2.23 12.61
CA PRO A 41 5.35 3.54 12.03
C PRO A 41 6.07 3.77 10.70
N ASN A 42 7.26 3.19 10.54
CA ASN A 42 8.08 3.30 9.34
C ASN A 42 8.48 1.92 8.84
N HIS A 43 8.39 1.71 7.52
CA HIS A 43 8.80 0.46 6.90
C HIS A 43 9.52 0.70 5.56
N PRO A 44 10.78 0.27 5.40
CA PRO A 44 11.63 0.65 4.27
C PRO A 44 11.08 0.19 2.92
N HIS A 45 10.40 -0.95 2.89
CA HIS A 45 9.83 -1.50 1.64
C HIS A 45 8.40 -1.03 1.35
N GLY A 46 7.82 -0.22 2.24
CA GLY A 46 6.42 0.19 2.22
C GLY A 46 5.56 -0.50 3.29
N ILE A 47 4.46 0.15 3.63
CA ILE A 47 3.46 -0.35 4.56
C ILE A 47 2.67 -1.48 3.89
N LYS A 48 2.53 -2.61 4.59
CA LYS A 48 1.67 -3.71 4.15
C LYS A 48 0.21 -3.35 4.41
N VAL A 49 -0.62 -3.45 3.39
CA VAL A 49 -2.06 -3.17 3.45
C VAL A 49 -2.85 -4.28 2.77
N ARG A 50 -4.13 -4.38 3.12
CA ARG A 50 -5.15 -5.12 2.39
C ARG A 50 -6.02 -4.14 1.62
N LEU A 51 -6.29 -4.42 0.36
CA LEU A 51 -7.22 -3.64 -0.46
C LEU A 51 -8.67 -4.07 -0.22
N THR A 52 -9.62 -3.25 -0.65
CA THR A 52 -11.06 -3.54 -0.58
C THR A 52 -11.46 -4.80 -1.34
N ASP A 53 -10.73 -5.18 -2.39
CA ASP A 53 -10.93 -6.43 -3.16
C ASP A 53 -10.33 -7.68 -2.48
N GLY A 54 -9.64 -7.53 -1.34
CA GLY A 54 -9.01 -8.62 -0.59
C GLY A 54 -7.54 -8.85 -0.91
N GLN A 55 -6.97 -8.21 -1.92
CA GLN A 55 -5.55 -8.31 -2.28
C GLN A 55 -4.65 -7.72 -1.19
N VAL A 56 -3.49 -8.33 -0.99
CA VAL A 56 -2.53 -7.91 0.06
C VAL A 56 -1.17 -7.63 -0.56
N GLY A 57 -0.61 -6.46 -0.27
CA GLY A 57 0.67 -6.04 -0.82
C GLY A 57 1.32 -4.91 -0.03
N ARG A 58 2.45 -4.42 -0.55
CA ARG A 58 3.22 -3.32 0.04
C ARG A 58 2.92 -2.05 -0.74
N VAL A 59 2.55 -0.98 -0.05
CA VAL A 59 2.29 0.32 -0.68
C VAL A 59 3.58 0.88 -1.24
N LYS A 60 3.53 1.27 -2.52
CA LYS A 60 4.63 1.94 -3.21
C LYS A 60 4.32 3.41 -3.45
N GLN A 61 3.11 3.72 -3.87
CA GLN A 61 2.68 5.09 -4.09
C GLN A 61 1.30 5.35 -3.48
N ILE A 62 1.13 6.57 -2.99
CA ILE A 62 -0.14 7.09 -2.52
C ILE A 62 -0.70 8.02 -3.62
N ILE A 63 -1.92 7.74 -4.07
CA ILE A 63 -2.62 8.42 -5.17
C ILE A 63 -3.71 9.34 -4.61
N ALA A 64 -3.47 9.97 -3.45
CA ALA A 64 -4.42 10.94 -2.90
C ALA A 64 -4.78 11.94 -4.01
N GLY A 65 -6.05 11.92 -4.44
CA GLY A 65 -6.59 12.85 -5.41
C GLY A 65 -6.38 14.26 -4.89
N GLU A 66 -5.93 15.13 -5.79
CA GLU A 66 -5.81 16.57 -5.58
C GLU A 66 -7.11 17.18 -5.06
#